data_AF-A0A7Y5X3F1-F1
#
_entry.id   AF-A0A7Y5X3F1-F1
#
_cell.length_a   1.000
_cell.length_b   1.000
_cell.length_c   1.000
_cell.angle_alpha   90.00
_cell.angle_beta   90.00
_cell.angle_gamma   90.00
#
_symmetry.space_group_name_H-M   'P 1'
#
loop_
_entity.id
_entity.type
_entity.pdbx_description
1 polymer ?
#
loop_
_entity_poly.entity_id
_entity_poly.type
_entity_poly.pdbx_seq_one_letter_code
_entity_poly.pdbx_strand_id
1 'polypeptide(L)'
;MRWIVGTLIILPLALNAPSTAAANACVRLGWVPGGAQGLAAIRPGERLPLCGGAASGGAGLRPVTLVGAGWHGTLHSHETRVDGLVGVHALSSQSVEGGGHADLRKLRARLDTTRKNALRLRVVLATILITFVVFAPRLAVMGGAAAIAAALVLSAFGSTSLTLFALLTLLGALLPWRALWLFFGAYLIVLVASPETQSLALLGPHPWGGGRFFGISNEVETLLLAPALVLGLAAAPLVLLTVGWSRAGADGGGLLALLAAYARFVPRPRAAAAAVVALAVLFVAVDAATGGSSHVTHSVLHGNVFHDLWHRWGVSWHGATGAWGRGVVSAICLVALAWVATRTPRARVVDAFLLGIVVSLVANDTPQDVLFWGAITGVGLRRAV
;
A
#
# COMPACT_ATOMS: atom_id res chain seq x y z
N MET A 1 1.08 -45.60 -8.56
CA MET A 1 1.53 -44.32 -7.96
C MET A 1 1.78 -43.18 -8.97
N ARG A 2 1.64 -43.39 -10.29
CA ARG A 2 1.73 -42.33 -11.32
C ARG A 2 0.39 -41.76 -11.81
N TRP A 3 -0.73 -42.30 -11.33
CA TRP A 3 -2.09 -41.88 -11.70
C TRP A 3 -2.75 -40.90 -10.71
N ILE A 4 -2.12 -40.61 -9.58
CA ILE A 4 -2.67 -39.69 -8.55
C ILE A 4 -2.21 -38.24 -8.79
N VAL A 5 -1.11 -38.03 -9.53
CA VAL A 5 -0.58 -36.69 -9.84
C VAL A 5 -1.29 -36.06 -11.05
N GLY A 6 -1.86 -36.85 -11.97
CA GLY A 6 -2.61 -36.35 -13.12
C GLY A 6 -3.99 -35.81 -12.77
N THR A 7 -4.68 -36.42 -11.80
CA THR A 7 -6.07 -36.08 -11.46
C THR A 7 -6.19 -34.83 -10.58
N LEU A 8 -5.14 -34.48 -9.83
CA LEU A 8 -5.10 -33.29 -8.97
C LEU A 8 -4.77 -31.98 -9.71
N ILE A 9 -4.32 -32.05 -10.97
CA ILE A 9 -4.06 -30.86 -11.81
C ILE A 9 -5.25 -30.54 -12.73
N ILE A 10 -6.13 -31.51 -13.01
CA ILE A 10 -7.31 -31.29 -13.88
C ILE A 10 -8.52 -30.79 -13.07
N LEU A 11 -8.61 -31.12 -11.77
CA LEU A 11 -9.74 -30.70 -10.92
C LEU A 11 -9.83 -29.18 -10.64
N PRO A 12 -8.73 -28.38 -10.55
CA PRO A 12 -8.81 -26.92 -10.48
C PRO A 12 -9.12 -26.27 -11.83
N LEU A 13 -8.91 -26.97 -12.95
CA LEU A 13 -9.23 -26.48 -14.30
C LEU A 13 -10.70 -26.72 -14.68
N ALA A 14 -11.33 -27.76 -14.12
CA ALA A 14 -12.77 -28.02 -14.32
C ALA A 14 -13.68 -27.17 -13.39
N LEU A 15 -13.13 -26.58 -12.31
CA LEU A 15 -13.86 -25.68 -11.39
C LEU A 15 -13.59 -24.18 -11.64
N ASN A 16 -12.68 -23.84 -12.56
CA ASN A 16 -12.47 -22.49 -13.08
C ASN A 16 -12.98 -22.38 -14.53
N ALA A 17 -14.17 -22.92 -14.81
CA ALA A 17 -14.89 -22.44 -15.98
C ALA A 17 -15.24 -20.97 -15.66
N PRO A 18 -14.67 -19.96 -16.36
CA PRO A 18 -15.15 -18.60 -16.22
C PRO A 18 -16.64 -18.67 -16.53
N SER A 19 -17.48 -18.27 -15.57
CA SER A 19 -18.91 -18.14 -15.83
C SER A 19 -19.03 -17.23 -17.05
N THR A 20 -19.48 -17.80 -18.17
CA THR A 20 -19.78 -17.11 -19.42
C THR A 20 -21.06 -16.27 -19.29
N ALA A 21 -21.15 -15.52 -18.19
CA ALA A 21 -22.12 -14.44 -17.98
C ALA A 21 -21.35 -13.13 -18.21
N ALA A 22 -21.60 -12.31 -19.23
CA ALA A 22 -22.64 -12.33 -20.22
C ALA A 22 -22.15 -11.43 -21.37
N ALA A 23 -22.35 -11.86 -22.63
CA ALA A 23 -21.98 -11.09 -23.82
C ALA A 23 -22.72 -9.74 -23.98
N ASN A 24 -23.49 -9.28 -22.97
CA ASN A 24 -24.33 -8.08 -23.03
C ASN A 24 -24.39 -7.29 -21.70
N ALA A 25 -23.45 -7.48 -20.77
CA ALA A 25 -23.44 -6.71 -19.53
C ALA A 25 -23.03 -5.25 -19.78
N CYS A 26 -23.79 -4.28 -19.26
CA CYS A 26 -23.47 -2.87 -19.39
C CYS A 26 -23.59 -2.11 -18.06
N VAL A 27 -22.77 -1.08 -17.89
CA VAL A 27 -22.71 -0.27 -16.65
C VAL A 27 -23.74 0.85 -16.72
N ARG A 28 -24.56 0.99 -15.68
CA ARG A 28 -25.40 2.16 -15.42
C ARG A 28 -24.92 2.91 -14.19
N LEU A 29 -25.06 4.23 -14.20
CA LEU A 29 -24.85 5.06 -13.02
C LEU A 29 -26.03 4.94 -12.06
N GLY A 30 -25.74 4.93 -10.76
CA GLY A 30 -26.74 4.87 -9.70
C GLY A 30 -27.11 3.46 -9.27
N TRP A 31 -28.09 3.38 -8.36
CA TRP A 31 -28.64 2.14 -7.83
C TRP A 31 -29.87 1.76 -8.66
N VAL A 32 -29.67 0.90 -9.65
CA VAL A 32 -30.75 0.45 -10.53
C VAL A 32 -31.25 -0.92 -10.03
N PRO A 33 -32.57 -1.16 -9.96
CA PRO A 33 -33.11 -2.48 -9.71
C PRO A 33 -32.70 -3.47 -10.80
N GLY A 34 -32.36 -4.70 -10.43
CA GLY A 34 -32.00 -5.76 -11.38
C GLY A 34 -30.58 -5.60 -11.94
N GLY A 35 -29.60 -6.14 -11.21
CA GLY A 35 -28.19 -6.10 -11.57
C GLY A 35 -27.29 -6.30 -10.35
N ALA A 36 -25.98 -6.31 -10.59
CA ALA A 36 -24.98 -6.29 -9.52
C ALA A 36 -24.56 -4.85 -9.23
N GLN A 37 -24.52 -4.47 -7.96
CA GLN A 37 -24.31 -3.08 -7.53
C GLN A 37 -22.93 -2.86 -6.92
N GLY A 38 -22.35 -1.67 -7.08
CA GLY A 38 -21.08 -1.33 -6.44
C GLY A 38 -20.74 0.16 -6.48
N LEU A 39 -19.60 0.50 -5.90
CA LEU A 39 -18.99 1.81 -5.93
C LEU A 39 -17.79 1.76 -6.88
N ALA A 40 -17.89 2.45 -8.01
CA ALA A 40 -16.78 2.62 -8.94
C ALA A 40 -15.88 3.76 -8.47
N ALA A 41 -14.59 3.48 -8.30
CA ALA A 41 -13.58 4.49 -8.01
C ALA A 41 -12.92 4.96 -9.31
N ILE A 42 -13.20 6.20 -9.69
CA ILE A 42 -12.77 6.82 -10.95
C ILE A 42 -11.54 7.70 -10.71
N ARG A 43 -10.46 7.48 -11.47
CA ARG A 43 -9.27 8.33 -11.43
C ARG A 43 -9.47 9.63 -12.24
N PRO A 44 -8.75 10.73 -11.92
CA PRO A 44 -8.69 11.89 -12.81
C PRO A 44 -8.25 11.47 -14.21
N GLY A 45 -9.01 11.87 -15.24
CA GLY A 45 -8.74 11.52 -16.64
C GLY A 45 -9.33 10.20 -17.11
N GLU A 46 -9.75 9.31 -16.21
CA GLU A 46 -10.45 8.08 -16.58
C GLU A 46 -11.93 8.35 -16.93
N ARG A 47 -12.47 7.45 -17.76
CA ARG A 47 -13.85 7.48 -18.19
C ARG A 47 -14.51 6.14 -17.92
N LEU A 48 -15.63 6.19 -17.23
CA LEU A 48 -16.47 5.03 -16.98
C LEU A 48 -17.34 4.77 -18.22
N PRO A 49 -17.21 3.62 -18.91
CA PRO A 49 -18.10 3.27 -20.01
C PRO A 49 -19.51 3.05 -19.49
N LEU A 50 -20.53 3.57 -20.17
CA LEU A 50 -21.94 3.41 -19.80
C LEU A 50 -22.72 2.67 -20.89
N CYS A 51 -23.88 2.12 -20.51
CA CYS A 51 -24.85 1.60 -21.47
C CYS A 51 -25.17 2.66 -22.54
N GLY A 52 -25.20 2.25 -23.82
CA GLY A 52 -25.47 3.14 -24.95
C GLY A 52 -24.25 3.88 -25.51
N GLY A 53 -23.03 3.52 -25.09
CA GLY A 53 -21.78 4.04 -25.67
C GLY A 53 -21.34 5.40 -25.13
N ALA A 54 -22.12 6.02 -24.25
CA ALA A 54 -21.71 7.20 -23.50
C ALA A 54 -20.62 6.83 -22.47
N ALA A 55 -19.79 7.79 -22.09
CA ALA A 55 -18.82 7.62 -21.02
C ALA A 55 -18.92 8.76 -20.01
N SER A 56 -18.90 8.43 -18.71
CA SER A 56 -18.89 9.41 -17.64
C SER A 56 -17.46 9.65 -17.17
N GLY A 57 -17.00 10.89 -17.29
CA GLY A 57 -15.77 11.33 -16.62
C GLY A 57 -16.03 11.79 -15.18
N GLY A 58 -14.95 12.07 -14.47
CA GLY A 58 -14.97 12.74 -13.17
C GLY A 58 -14.41 11.88 -12.04
N ALA A 59 -13.43 12.42 -11.33
CA ALA A 59 -12.74 11.71 -10.27
C ALA A 59 -13.63 11.45 -9.04
N GLY A 60 -13.43 10.30 -8.38
CA GLY A 60 -14.06 9.97 -7.11
C GLY A 60 -14.90 8.69 -7.16
N LEU A 61 -15.63 8.46 -6.06
CA LEU A 61 -16.49 7.28 -5.90
C LEU A 61 -17.88 7.54 -6.47
N ARG A 62 -18.34 6.69 -7.39
CA ARG A 62 -19.66 6.76 -8.03
C ARG A 62 -20.43 5.46 -7.81
N PRO A 63 -21.71 5.52 -7.43
CA PRO A 63 -22.56 4.33 -7.42
C PRO A 63 -22.78 3.86 -8.86
N VAL A 64 -22.63 2.55 -9.07
CA VAL A 64 -22.82 1.90 -10.37
C VAL A 64 -23.62 0.61 -10.20
N THR A 65 -24.33 0.24 -11.26
CA THR A 65 -25.01 -1.05 -11.39
C THR A 65 -24.60 -1.67 -12.71
N LEU A 66 -24.09 -2.90 -12.68
CA LEU A 66 -23.88 -3.70 -13.87
C LEU A 66 -25.16 -4.48 -14.17
N VAL A 67 -25.75 -4.21 -15.32
CA VAL A 67 -27.03 -4.79 -15.74
C VAL A 67 -26.77 -5.83 -16.82
N GLY A 68 -27.29 -7.04 -16.62
CA GLY A 68 -27.18 -8.15 -17.56
C GLY A 68 -27.71 -9.45 -16.96
N ALA A 69 -27.96 -10.45 -17.80
CA ALA A 69 -28.36 -11.78 -17.32
C ALA A 69 -27.29 -12.36 -16.39
N GLY A 70 -27.71 -12.88 -15.23
CA GLY A 70 -26.81 -13.47 -14.23
C GLY A 70 -26.19 -12.47 -13.23
N TRP A 71 -26.33 -11.16 -13.41
CA TRP A 71 -25.78 -10.17 -12.49
C TRP A 71 -26.73 -9.85 -11.35
N HIS A 72 -26.30 -10.16 -10.12
CA HIS A 72 -27.04 -9.91 -8.89
C HIS A 72 -26.06 -9.63 -7.72
N GLY A 73 -26.59 -9.18 -6.58
CA GLY A 73 -25.77 -8.89 -5.39
C GLY A 73 -24.85 -7.69 -5.57
N THR A 74 -23.69 -7.71 -4.90
CA THR A 74 -22.66 -6.68 -5.04
C THR A 74 -21.54 -7.10 -5.98
N LEU A 75 -20.93 -6.12 -6.63
CA LEU A 75 -19.77 -6.30 -7.50
C LEU A 75 -18.52 -6.63 -6.68
N HIS A 76 -17.77 -7.63 -7.13
CA HIS A 76 -16.45 -7.97 -6.62
C HIS A 76 -15.39 -7.74 -7.71
N SER A 77 -14.19 -7.31 -7.30
CA SER A 77 -13.04 -7.22 -8.19
C SER A 77 -11.77 -7.66 -7.45
N HIS A 78 -10.96 -8.47 -8.12
CA HIS A 78 -9.65 -8.86 -7.61
C HIS A 78 -8.66 -7.68 -7.51
N GLU A 79 -8.90 -6.58 -8.23
CA GLU A 79 -8.10 -5.36 -8.14
C GLU A 79 -8.27 -4.68 -6.78
N THR A 80 -9.51 -4.58 -6.30
CA THR A 80 -9.85 -3.85 -5.06
C THR A 80 -9.85 -4.77 -3.85
N ARG A 81 -10.23 -6.05 -4.03
CA ARG A 81 -10.39 -7.05 -2.97
C ARG A 81 -11.32 -6.60 -1.83
N VAL A 82 -12.24 -5.69 -2.16
CA VAL A 82 -13.26 -5.17 -1.26
C VAL A 82 -14.58 -5.33 -1.97
N ASP A 83 -15.46 -6.16 -1.40
CA ASP A 83 -16.79 -6.38 -1.95
C ASP A 83 -17.56 -5.05 -2.04
N GLY A 84 -18.16 -4.81 -3.19
CA GLY A 84 -18.89 -3.57 -3.46
C GLY A 84 -18.04 -2.37 -3.84
N LEU A 85 -16.70 -2.50 -3.91
CA LEU A 85 -15.79 -1.46 -4.43
C LEU A 85 -15.08 -1.99 -5.67
N VAL A 86 -15.11 -1.25 -6.78
CA VAL A 86 -14.49 -1.67 -8.04
C VAL A 86 -13.72 -0.52 -8.69
N GLY A 87 -12.61 -0.84 -9.36
CA GLY A 87 -11.89 0.09 -10.22
C GLY A 87 -12.61 0.28 -11.56
N VAL A 88 -12.42 1.43 -12.21
CA VAL A 88 -12.92 1.65 -13.57
C VAL A 88 -12.30 0.69 -14.56
N HIS A 89 -11.01 0.36 -14.38
CA HIS A 89 -10.33 -0.60 -15.22
C HIS A 89 -11.04 -1.96 -15.20
N ALA A 90 -11.29 -2.51 -14.01
CA ALA A 90 -12.02 -3.76 -13.86
C ALA A 90 -13.42 -3.75 -14.50
N LEU A 91 -14.13 -2.62 -14.44
CA LEU A 91 -15.42 -2.46 -15.12
C LEU A 91 -15.27 -2.44 -16.66
N SER A 92 -14.20 -1.83 -17.16
CA SER A 92 -13.94 -1.72 -18.60
C SER A 92 -13.43 -3.02 -19.23
N SER A 93 -12.61 -3.78 -18.50
CA SER A 93 -12.07 -5.09 -18.92
C SER A 93 -13.04 -6.24 -18.62
N GLN A 94 -14.18 -5.95 -17.99
CA GLN A 94 -15.14 -6.94 -17.49
C GLN A 94 -14.52 -7.95 -16.52
N SER A 95 -13.43 -7.59 -15.82
CA SER A 95 -12.82 -8.40 -14.75
C SER A 95 -13.48 -8.11 -13.40
N VAL A 96 -14.80 -8.22 -13.37
CA VAL A 96 -15.64 -8.08 -12.18
C VAL A 96 -16.55 -9.29 -12.06
N GLU A 97 -17.00 -9.58 -10.85
CA GLU A 97 -17.90 -10.69 -10.56
C GLU A 97 -19.14 -10.16 -9.80
N GLY A 98 -20.28 -10.80 -10.00
CA GLY A 98 -21.50 -10.54 -9.22
C GLY A 98 -21.63 -11.53 -8.06
N GLY A 99 -22.64 -11.33 -7.22
CA GLY A 99 -23.00 -12.27 -6.16
C GLY A 99 -22.39 -11.98 -4.79
N GLY A 100 -21.72 -10.83 -4.61
CA GLY A 100 -21.28 -10.37 -3.30
C GLY A 100 -22.45 -9.91 -2.40
N HIS A 101 -22.14 -9.67 -1.13
CA HIS A 101 -23.14 -9.38 -0.09
C HIS A 101 -22.83 -8.10 0.71
N ALA A 102 -22.02 -7.19 0.16
CA ALA A 102 -21.59 -6.01 0.89
C ALA A 102 -22.75 -5.02 1.15
N ASP A 103 -22.79 -4.44 2.34
CA ASP A 103 -23.64 -3.28 2.61
C ASP A 103 -22.99 -2.03 2.01
N LEU A 104 -23.41 -1.66 0.80
CA LEU A 104 -22.85 -0.53 0.04
C LEU A 104 -23.05 0.82 0.75
N ARG A 105 -24.09 0.96 1.57
CA ARG A 105 -24.31 2.19 2.36
C ARG A 105 -23.29 2.26 3.49
N LYS A 106 -23.08 1.17 4.21
CA LYS A 106 -22.07 1.08 5.28
C LYS A 106 -20.66 1.28 4.71
N LEU A 107 -20.34 0.63 3.60
CA LEU A 107 -19.06 0.78 2.90
C LEU A 107 -18.81 2.24 2.48
N ARG A 108 -19.80 2.87 1.83
CA ARG A 108 -19.69 4.28 1.42
C ARG A 108 -19.50 5.21 2.61
N ALA A 109 -20.32 5.06 3.66
CA ALA A 109 -20.22 5.88 4.86
C ALA A 109 -18.84 5.77 5.51
N ARG A 110 -18.28 4.56 5.54
CA ARG A 110 -16.93 4.30 6.04
C ARG A 110 -15.86 4.97 5.19
N LEU A 111 -15.88 4.78 3.87
CA LEU A 111 -14.95 5.43 2.95
C LEU A 111 -15.02 6.96 3.05
N ASP A 112 -16.22 7.54 3.11
CA ASP A 112 -16.40 8.99 3.26
C ASP A 112 -15.86 9.49 4.61
N THR A 113 -16.04 8.72 5.68
CA THR A 113 -15.54 9.07 7.02
C THR A 113 -14.02 8.99 7.09
N THR A 114 -13.42 7.92 6.55
CA THR A 114 -11.95 7.80 6.47
C THR A 114 -11.36 8.93 5.65
N ARG A 115 -11.96 9.28 4.50
CA ARG A 115 -11.53 10.41 3.67
C ARG A 115 -11.55 11.73 4.44
N LYS A 116 -12.65 12.02 5.14
CA LYS A 116 -12.79 13.25 5.95
C LYS A 116 -11.76 13.31 7.07
N ASN A 117 -11.40 12.16 7.63
CA ASN A 117 -10.45 12.06 8.73
C ASN A 117 -9.00 11.94 8.30
N ALA A 118 -8.68 11.69 7.02
CA ALA A 118 -7.31 11.43 6.56
C ALA A 118 -6.30 12.51 6.99
N LEU A 119 -6.63 13.79 6.76
CA LEU A 119 -5.75 14.89 7.18
C LEU A 119 -5.61 14.96 8.71
N ARG A 120 -6.73 14.82 9.43
CA ARG A 120 -6.74 14.86 10.90
C ARG A 120 -5.91 13.72 11.50
N LEU A 121 -6.03 12.53 10.92
CA LEU A 121 -5.23 11.36 11.28
C LEU A 121 -3.74 11.63 11.10
N ARG A 122 -3.33 12.14 9.93
CA ARG A 122 -1.93 12.48 9.65
C ARG A 122 -1.39 13.51 10.66
N VAL A 123 -2.19 14.52 11.02
CA VAL A 123 -1.82 15.51 12.05
C VAL A 123 -1.68 14.85 13.43
N VAL A 124 -2.62 14.00 13.83
CA VAL A 124 -2.56 13.26 15.11
C VAL A 124 -1.32 12.38 15.15
N LEU A 125 -1.08 11.58 14.12
CA LEU A 125 0.07 10.69 14.05
C LEU A 125 1.39 11.48 14.05
N ALA A 126 1.50 12.55 13.26
CA ALA A 126 2.67 13.42 13.25
C ALA A 126 2.92 14.02 14.64
N THR A 127 1.89 14.48 15.33
CA THR A 127 2.00 15.04 16.68
C THR A 127 2.52 13.99 17.66
N ILE A 128 1.98 12.76 17.63
CA ILE A 128 2.44 11.64 18.47
C ILE A 128 3.91 11.33 18.19
N LEU A 129 4.28 11.16 16.92
CA LEU A 129 5.65 10.79 16.55
C LEU A 129 6.64 11.90 16.87
N ILE A 130 6.31 13.17 16.61
CA ILE A 130 7.16 14.32 16.99
C ILE A 130 7.32 14.37 18.51
N THR A 131 6.25 14.15 19.27
CA THR A 131 6.31 14.08 20.74
C THR A 131 7.27 12.97 21.18
N PHE A 132 7.18 11.77 20.58
CA PHE A 132 8.15 10.71 20.85
C PHE A 132 9.58 11.11 20.46
N VAL A 133 9.79 11.71 19.30
CA VAL A 133 11.12 12.18 18.88
C VAL A 133 11.71 13.15 19.90
N VAL A 134 10.90 14.04 20.47
CA VAL A 134 11.35 15.05 21.44
C VAL A 134 11.65 14.43 22.81
N PHE A 135 10.70 13.66 23.35
CA PHE A 135 10.70 13.23 24.76
C PHE A 135 11.10 11.78 24.98
N ALA A 136 10.86 10.88 24.02
CA ALA A 136 11.10 9.45 24.17
C ALA A 136 11.50 8.80 22.84
N PRO A 137 12.71 9.07 22.29
CA PRO A 137 13.08 8.70 20.92
C PRO A 137 12.96 7.21 20.59
N ARG A 138 13.17 6.34 21.59
CA ARG A 138 13.00 4.89 21.44
C ARG A 138 11.56 4.51 21.05
N LEU A 139 10.56 5.24 21.57
CA LEU A 139 9.15 5.03 21.21
C LEU A 139 8.85 5.50 19.79
N ALA A 140 9.59 6.48 19.27
CA ALA A 140 9.42 6.96 17.89
C ALA A 140 9.73 5.86 16.86
N VAL A 141 10.67 4.96 17.17
CA VAL A 141 10.96 3.79 16.34
C VAL A 141 9.78 2.81 16.31
N MET A 142 9.08 2.63 17.44
CA MET A 142 7.92 1.74 17.52
C MET A 142 6.63 2.39 16.99
N GLY A 143 6.55 3.71 17.01
CA GLY A 143 5.32 4.47 16.78
C GLY A 143 4.68 4.21 15.42
N GLY A 144 5.47 4.04 14.35
CA GLY A 144 4.95 3.72 13.01
C GLY A 144 4.23 2.36 12.98
N ALA A 145 4.89 1.30 13.46
CA ALA A 145 4.30 -0.04 13.55
C ALA A 145 3.07 -0.07 14.49
N ALA A 146 3.15 0.63 15.63
CA ALA A 146 2.03 0.76 16.56
C ALA A 146 0.82 1.46 15.93
N ALA A 147 1.04 2.52 15.15
CA ALA A 147 -0.02 3.24 14.45
C ALA A 147 -0.69 2.36 13.38
N ILE A 148 0.09 1.60 12.62
CA ILE A 148 -0.45 0.65 11.63
C ILE A 148 -1.28 -0.43 12.33
N ALA A 149 -0.76 -1.03 13.40
CA ALA A 149 -1.51 -2.02 14.18
C ALA A 149 -2.82 -1.43 14.74
N ALA A 150 -2.78 -0.21 15.30
CA ALA A 150 -3.96 0.49 15.78
C ALA A 150 -5.00 0.72 14.67
N ALA A 151 -4.55 1.15 13.49
CA ALA A 151 -5.44 1.35 12.34
C ALA A 151 -6.10 0.05 11.87
N LEU A 152 -5.36 -1.06 11.85
CA LEU A 152 -5.90 -2.39 11.47
C LEU A 152 -6.88 -2.93 12.51
N VAL A 153 -6.57 -2.79 13.81
CA VAL A 153 -7.47 -3.18 14.89
C VAL A 153 -8.80 -2.42 14.78
N LEU A 154 -8.74 -1.08 14.68
CA LEU A 154 -9.94 -0.28 14.52
C LEU A 154 -10.70 -0.65 13.25
N SER A 155 -9.97 -0.93 12.17
CA SER A 155 -10.55 -1.36 10.91
C SER A 155 -11.35 -2.66 11.02
N ALA A 156 -10.80 -3.65 11.73
CA ALA A 156 -11.45 -4.95 11.97
C ALA A 156 -12.74 -4.78 12.77
N PHE A 157 -12.79 -3.80 13.69
CA PHE A 157 -14.00 -3.46 14.45
C PHE A 157 -14.90 -2.43 13.76
N GLY A 158 -14.60 -2.04 12.52
CA GLY A 158 -15.38 -1.04 11.77
C GLY A 158 -15.36 0.38 12.37
N SER A 159 -14.37 0.67 13.21
CA SER A 159 -14.20 1.96 13.89
C SER A 159 -13.25 2.89 13.13
N THR A 160 -13.56 4.18 13.11
CA THR A 160 -12.71 5.25 12.55
C THR A 160 -12.39 6.31 13.61
N SER A 161 -12.42 5.94 14.90
CA SER A 161 -12.21 6.86 16.02
C SER A 161 -10.74 7.29 16.14
N LEU A 162 -10.48 8.59 15.96
CA LEU A 162 -9.13 9.15 16.10
C LEU A 162 -8.61 9.08 17.54
N THR A 163 -9.50 9.17 18.54
CA THR A 163 -9.11 9.07 19.96
C THR A 163 -8.65 7.66 20.30
N LEU A 164 -9.39 6.64 19.86
CA LEU A 164 -8.98 5.24 20.06
C LEU A 164 -7.72 4.94 19.26
N PHE A 165 -7.57 5.50 18.06
CA PHE A 165 -6.36 5.37 17.26
C PHE A 165 -5.15 5.92 18.01
N ALA A 166 -5.25 7.14 18.55
CA ALA A 166 -4.18 7.76 19.32
C ALA A 166 -3.84 6.92 20.57
N LEU A 167 -4.85 6.50 21.34
CA LEU A 167 -4.66 5.68 22.53
C LEU A 167 -3.94 4.35 22.21
N LEU A 168 -4.43 3.61 21.22
CA LEU A 168 -3.84 2.32 20.83
C LEU A 168 -2.42 2.50 20.26
N THR A 169 -2.16 3.59 19.53
CA THR A 169 -0.82 3.92 19.03
C THR A 169 0.14 4.20 20.19
N LEU A 170 -0.29 4.98 21.18
CA LEU A 170 0.51 5.28 22.37
C LEU A 170 0.81 4.01 23.16
N LEU A 171 -0.19 3.17 23.40
CA LEU A 171 -0.03 1.90 24.12
C LEU A 171 0.87 0.92 23.35
N GLY A 172 0.67 0.78 22.04
CA GLY A 172 1.47 -0.10 21.19
C GLY A 172 2.93 0.34 21.11
N ALA A 173 3.22 1.64 21.15
CA ALA A 173 4.58 2.16 21.12
C ALA A 173 5.39 1.80 22.38
N LEU A 174 4.73 1.49 23.50
CA LEU A 174 5.36 1.05 24.75
C LEU A 174 5.82 -0.42 24.71
N LEU A 175 5.42 -1.19 23.70
CA LEU A 175 5.83 -2.59 23.57
C LEU A 175 7.35 -2.71 23.34
N PRO A 176 7.98 -3.80 23.77
CA PRO A 176 9.39 -4.04 23.49
C PRO A 176 9.62 -4.20 21.98
N TRP A 177 10.78 -3.79 21.48
CA TRP A 177 11.14 -3.90 20.06
C TRP A 177 11.00 -5.32 19.49
N ARG A 178 11.13 -6.36 20.33
CA ARG A 178 10.91 -7.75 19.93
C ARG A 178 9.48 -8.01 19.44
N ALA A 179 8.50 -7.22 19.89
CA ALA A 179 7.13 -7.28 19.40
C ALA A 179 7.03 -6.97 17.90
N LEU A 180 8.03 -6.32 17.30
CA LEU A 180 8.07 -6.07 15.86
C LEU A 180 8.09 -7.36 15.03
N TRP A 181 8.69 -8.45 15.53
CA TRP A 181 8.62 -9.76 14.87
C TRP A 181 7.18 -10.25 14.73
N LEU A 182 6.43 -10.17 15.82
CA LEU A 182 5.01 -10.54 15.85
C LEU A 182 4.20 -9.58 14.99
N PHE A 183 4.50 -8.27 15.03
CA PHE A 183 3.86 -7.28 14.18
C PHE A 183 4.03 -7.59 12.69
N PHE A 184 5.25 -7.84 12.20
CA PHE A 184 5.45 -8.13 10.77
C PHE A 184 4.77 -9.43 10.35
N GLY A 185 4.84 -10.48 11.19
CA GLY A 185 4.12 -11.74 10.93
C GLY A 185 2.61 -11.56 10.89
N ALA A 186 2.04 -10.87 11.89
CA ALA A 186 0.61 -10.59 11.95
C ALA A 186 0.17 -9.66 10.80
N TYR A 187 0.97 -8.66 10.45
CA TYR A 187 0.66 -7.75 9.36
C TYR A 187 0.62 -8.46 8.00
N LEU A 188 1.58 -9.35 7.75
CA LEU A 188 1.57 -10.22 6.58
C LEU A 188 0.32 -11.10 6.52
N ILE A 189 -0.07 -11.70 7.65
CA ILE A 189 -1.32 -12.48 7.73
C ILE A 189 -2.53 -11.61 7.38
N VAL A 190 -2.62 -10.39 7.91
CA VAL A 190 -3.73 -9.47 7.60
C VAL A 190 -3.76 -9.10 6.12
N LEU A 191 -2.60 -8.80 5.52
CA LEU A 191 -2.51 -8.49 4.09
C LEU A 191 -3.03 -9.65 3.22
N VAL A 192 -2.76 -10.89 3.61
CA VAL A 192 -3.17 -12.07 2.82
C VAL A 192 -4.61 -12.49 3.11
N ALA A 193 -4.97 -12.58 4.38
CA ALA A 193 -6.23 -13.17 4.84
C ALA A 193 -7.37 -12.16 4.97
N SER A 194 -7.08 -10.88 5.15
CA SER A 194 -8.10 -9.83 5.24
C SER A 194 -7.71 -8.54 4.50
N PRO A 195 -7.63 -8.59 3.16
CA PRO A 195 -7.40 -7.40 2.33
C PRO A 195 -8.38 -6.27 2.61
N GLU A 196 -9.64 -6.59 2.91
CA GLU A 196 -10.67 -5.60 3.25
C GLU A 196 -10.32 -4.81 4.52
N THR A 197 -9.88 -5.49 5.59
CA THR A 197 -9.45 -4.82 6.83
C THR A 197 -8.32 -3.84 6.55
N GLN A 198 -7.40 -4.21 5.67
CA GLN A 198 -6.27 -3.36 5.34
C GLN A 198 -6.66 -2.18 4.43
N SER A 199 -7.55 -2.42 3.47
CA SER A 199 -8.06 -1.42 2.52
C SER A 199 -8.96 -0.36 3.17
N LEU A 200 -9.64 -0.74 4.26
CA LEU A 200 -10.55 0.14 4.99
C LEU A 200 -9.96 0.70 6.29
N ALA A 201 -8.67 0.48 6.52
CA ALA A 201 -7.96 1.02 7.66
C ALA A 201 -7.83 2.55 7.56
N LEU A 202 -7.72 3.20 8.72
CA LEU A 202 -7.49 4.65 8.80
C LEU A 202 -6.17 5.05 8.12
N LEU A 203 -5.16 4.18 8.22
CA LEU A 203 -3.83 4.34 7.66
C LEU A 203 -3.61 3.22 6.64
N GLY A 204 -3.19 3.55 5.42
CA GLY A 204 -2.95 2.55 4.39
C GLY A 204 -3.26 3.04 2.97
N PRO A 205 -3.71 2.14 2.07
CA PRO A 205 -4.09 2.50 0.72
C PRO A 205 -5.39 3.32 0.72
N HIS A 206 -5.48 4.30 -0.17
CA HIS A 206 -6.61 5.22 -0.23
C HIS A 206 -7.23 5.20 -1.63
N PRO A 207 -8.47 4.70 -1.79
CA PRO A 207 -9.08 4.52 -3.10
C PRO A 207 -9.57 5.84 -3.74
N TRP A 208 -9.59 6.94 -3.00
CA TRP A 208 -10.11 8.22 -3.50
C TRP A 208 -9.15 8.86 -4.48
N GLY A 209 -9.67 9.28 -5.65
CA GLY A 209 -8.86 9.92 -6.68
C GLY A 209 -7.98 8.94 -7.46
N GLY A 210 -8.21 7.63 -7.32
CA GLY A 210 -7.48 6.64 -8.09
C GLY A 210 -6.19 6.13 -7.49
N GLY A 211 -6.02 6.30 -6.18
CA GLY A 211 -4.91 5.68 -5.47
C GLY A 211 -5.01 4.14 -5.46
N ARG A 212 -4.08 3.52 -4.73
CA ARG A 212 -4.09 2.07 -4.50
C ARG A 212 -5.32 1.70 -3.66
N PHE A 213 -5.97 0.59 -4.01
CA PHE A 213 -7.15 0.08 -3.29
C PHE A 213 -6.78 -0.80 -2.10
N PHE A 214 -5.71 -1.57 -2.26
CA PHE A 214 -5.21 -2.54 -1.31
C PHE A 214 -3.68 -2.50 -1.34
N GLY A 215 -3.02 -2.95 -0.27
CA GLY A 215 -1.58 -3.08 -0.20
C GLY A 215 -0.85 -1.94 0.50
N ILE A 216 0.47 -2.02 0.54
CA ILE A 216 1.30 -1.16 1.39
C ILE A 216 1.56 0.16 0.67
N SER A 217 1.07 1.27 1.21
CA SER A 217 1.33 2.60 0.65
C SER A 217 2.73 3.10 1.02
N ASN A 218 3.29 4.00 0.21
CA ASN A 218 4.60 4.64 0.47
C ASN A 218 4.70 5.25 1.88
N GLU A 219 3.59 5.77 2.41
CA GLU A 219 3.47 6.25 3.79
C GLU A 219 3.76 5.12 4.79
N VAL A 220 3.09 3.97 4.63
CA VAL A 220 3.28 2.80 5.50
C VAL A 220 4.69 2.22 5.34
N GLU A 221 5.22 2.13 4.13
CA GLU A 221 6.60 1.66 3.88
C GLU A 221 7.62 2.50 4.64
N THR A 222 7.48 3.83 4.55
CA THR A 222 8.39 4.77 5.20
C THR A 222 8.31 4.66 6.72
N LEU A 223 7.09 4.53 7.27
CA LEU A 223 6.86 4.31 8.70
C LEU A 223 7.44 2.97 9.21
N LEU A 224 7.50 1.95 8.36
CA LEU A 224 8.03 0.63 8.69
C LEU A 224 9.55 0.49 8.50
N LEU A 225 10.20 1.43 7.80
CA LEU A 225 11.63 1.35 7.50
C LEU A 225 12.49 1.33 8.77
N ALA A 226 12.29 2.25 9.71
CA ALA A 226 13.04 2.25 10.97
C ALA A 226 12.78 0.98 11.82
N PRO A 227 11.51 0.58 12.09
CA PRO A 227 11.19 -0.70 12.75
C PRO A 227 11.87 -1.92 12.11
N ALA A 228 11.85 -2.02 10.79
CA ALA A 228 12.48 -3.11 10.05
C ALA A 228 13.99 -3.20 10.30
N LEU A 229 14.68 -2.06 10.28
CA LEU A 229 16.13 -2.00 10.39
C LEU A 229 16.63 -2.25 11.80
N VAL A 230 15.87 -1.88 12.84
CA VAL A 230 16.26 -2.16 14.24
C VAL A 230 16.16 -3.65 14.60
N LEU A 231 15.36 -4.43 13.86
CA LEU A 231 15.37 -5.89 13.98
C LEU A 231 16.65 -6.54 13.38
N GLY A 232 17.39 -5.79 12.55
CA GLY A 232 18.61 -6.25 11.91
C GLY A 232 18.40 -7.28 10.79
N LEU A 233 19.49 -7.82 10.27
CA LEU A 233 19.50 -8.74 9.12
C LEU A 233 18.69 -10.03 9.35
N ALA A 234 18.56 -10.48 10.59
CA ALA A 234 17.82 -11.71 10.90
C ALA A 234 16.35 -11.61 10.49
N ALA A 235 15.74 -10.42 10.59
CA ALA A 235 14.34 -10.19 10.21
C ALA A 235 14.14 -9.92 8.73
N ALA A 236 15.21 -9.75 7.95
CA ALA A 236 15.11 -9.39 6.54
C ALA A 236 14.18 -10.33 5.74
N PRO A 237 14.21 -11.67 5.88
CA PRO A 237 13.29 -12.54 5.13
C PRO A 237 11.82 -12.22 5.39
N LEU A 238 11.43 -12.05 6.66
CA LEU A 238 10.06 -11.75 7.06
C LEU A 238 9.64 -10.35 6.58
N VAL A 239 10.50 -9.35 6.78
CA VAL A 239 10.23 -7.96 6.40
C VAL A 239 10.11 -7.83 4.88
N LEU A 240 11.04 -8.42 4.13
CA LEU A 240 11.03 -8.39 2.66
C LEU A 240 9.83 -9.14 2.09
N LEU A 241 9.43 -10.26 2.70
CA LEU A 241 8.21 -10.95 2.31
C LEU A 241 6.97 -10.10 2.60
N THR A 242 6.92 -9.44 3.77
CA THR A 242 5.80 -8.59 4.16
C THR A 242 5.64 -7.40 3.21
N VAL A 243 6.76 -6.75 2.85
CA VAL A 243 6.75 -5.52 2.06
C VAL A 243 6.80 -5.76 0.55
N GLY A 244 7.38 -6.89 0.11
CA GLY A 244 7.67 -7.18 -1.30
C GLY A 244 6.80 -8.26 -1.95
N TRP A 245 5.94 -8.97 -1.20
CA TRP A 245 5.04 -9.95 -1.80
C TRP A 245 3.81 -9.32 -2.47
N SER A 246 3.85 -9.26 -3.80
CA SER A 246 2.82 -8.64 -4.65
C SER A 246 1.39 -9.15 -4.41
N ARG A 247 1.22 -10.46 -4.16
CA ARG A 247 -0.09 -11.05 -3.84
C ARG A 247 -0.65 -10.51 -2.53
N ALA A 248 0.20 -10.04 -1.62
CA ALA A 248 -0.19 -9.36 -0.38
C ALA A 248 -0.30 -7.83 -0.57
N GLY A 249 -0.24 -7.31 -1.80
CA GLY A 249 -0.37 -5.88 -2.10
C GLY A 249 0.92 -5.08 -1.88
N ALA A 250 2.07 -5.75 -1.90
CA ALA A 250 3.37 -5.10 -1.83
C ALA A 250 3.64 -4.06 -2.94
N ASP A 251 4.56 -3.13 -2.66
CA ASP A 251 5.18 -2.29 -3.69
C ASP A 251 6.59 -2.80 -4.01
N GLY A 252 6.95 -2.72 -5.29
CA GLY A 252 8.34 -2.90 -5.71
C GLY A 252 9.24 -1.79 -5.14
N GLY A 253 8.71 -0.57 -4.96
CA GLY A 253 9.44 0.55 -4.39
C GLY A 253 9.93 0.30 -2.95
N GLY A 254 9.03 -0.11 -2.06
CA GLY A 254 9.37 -0.48 -0.68
C GLY A 254 10.34 -1.65 -0.60
N LEU A 255 10.19 -2.66 -1.47
CA LEU A 255 11.13 -3.79 -1.55
C LEU A 255 12.54 -3.31 -1.91
N LEU A 256 12.69 -2.47 -2.93
CA LEU A 256 13.99 -1.93 -3.34
C LEU A 256 14.62 -1.08 -2.23
N ALA A 257 13.83 -0.25 -1.55
CA ALA A 257 14.30 0.56 -0.43
C ALA A 257 14.83 -0.30 0.72
N LEU A 258 14.10 -1.37 1.09
CA LEU A 258 14.52 -2.29 2.15
C LEU A 258 15.73 -3.13 1.75
N LEU A 259 15.79 -3.64 0.53
CA LEU A 259 16.96 -4.38 0.02
C LEU A 259 18.22 -3.50 0.08
N ALA A 260 18.12 -2.26 -0.39
CA ALA A 260 19.24 -1.32 -0.33
C ALA A 260 19.64 -1.00 1.11
N ALA A 261 18.68 -0.78 2.01
CA ALA A 261 18.95 -0.53 3.41
C ALA A 261 19.63 -1.74 4.10
N TYR A 262 19.14 -2.96 3.90
CA TYR A 262 19.76 -4.17 4.47
C TYR A 262 21.15 -4.45 3.91
N ALA A 263 21.40 -4.12 2.63
CA ALA A 263 22.73 -4.23 2.03
C ALA A 263 23.80 -3.46 2.81
N ARG A 264 23.43 -2.38 3.51
CA ARG A 264 24.35 -1.59 4.33
C ARG A 264 24.91 -2.35 5.54
N PHE A 265 24.21 -3.37 6.02
CA PHE A 265 24.69 -4.24 7.10
C PHE A 265 25.64 -5.34 6.61
N VAL A 266 25.72 -5.57 5.30
CA VAL A 266 26.59 -6.58 4.71
C VAL A 266 28.01 -6.00 4.54
N PRO A 267 29.07 -6.68 5.03
CA PRO A 267 30.42 -6.13 5.03
C PRO A 267 31.07 -6.05 3.63
N ARG A 268 30.57 -6.80 2.65
CA ARG A 268 31.10 -6.86 1.28
C ARG A 268 30.19 -6.07 0.33
N PRO A 269 30.46 -4.78 0.05
CA PRO A 269 29.51 -3.91 -0.65
C PRO A 269 29.20 -4.37 -2.07
N ARG A 270 30.19 -4.92 -2.80
CA ARG A 270 29.96 -5.47 -4.16
C ARG A 270 29.05 -6.69 -4.13
N ALA A 271 29.26 -7.60 -3.18
CA ALA A 271 28.41 -8.77 -3.01
C ALA A 271 26.99 -8.37 -2.55
N ALA A 272 26.89 -7.36 -1.68
CA ALA A 272 25.62 -6.81 -1.24
C ALA A 272 24.83 -6.18 -2.40
N ALA A 273 25.49 -5.38 -3.23
CA ALA A 273 24.88 -4.80 -4.44
C ALA A 273 24.42 -5.89 -5.41
N ALA A 274 25.26 -6.89 -5.68
CA ALA A 274 24.89 -8.03 -6.51
C ALA A 274 23.69 -8.81 -5.93
N ALA A 275 23.66 -9.02 -4.60
CA ALA A 275 22.55 -9.69 -3.93
C ALA A 275 21.25 -8.88 -4.00
N VAL A 276 21.31 -7.55 -3.87
CA VAL A 276 20.14 -6.66 -4.05
C VAL A 276 19.57 -6.83 -5.44
N VAL A 277 20.41 -6.75 -6.48
CA VAL A 277 19.99 -6.92 -7.87
C VAL A 277 19.40 -8.32 -8.08
N ALA A 278 20.10 -9.37 -7.64
CA ALA A 278 19.65 -10.74 -7.80
C ALA A 278 18.32 -11.01 -7.09
N LEU A 279 18.13 -10.49 -5.87
CA LEU A 279 16.88 -10.63 -5.13
C LEU A 279 15.76 -9.83 -5.78
N ALA A 280 16.01 -8.59 -6.22
CA ALA A 280 15.01 -7.80 -6.94
C ALA A 280 14.54 -8.53 -8.21
N VAL A 281 15.48 -9.06 -9.01
CA VAL A 281 15.17 -9.86 -10.20
C VAL A 281 14.39 -11.13 -9.83
N LEU A 282 14.80 -11.84 -8.78
CA LEU A 282 14.11 -13.04 -8.31
C LEU A 282 12.67 -12.74 -7.89
N PHE A 283 12.44 -11.64 -7.16
CA PHE A 283 11.10 -11.22 -6.77
C PHE A 283 10.22 -10.91 -7.99
N VAL A 284 10.75 -10.18 -8.98
CA VAL A 284 10.05 -9.91 -10.24
C VAL A 284 9.75 -11.21 -11.00
N ALA A 285 10.69 -12.15 -11.04
CA ALA A 285 10.51 -13.43 -11.71
C ALA A 285 9.45 -14.31 -11.02
N VAL A 286 9.47 -14.38 -9.69
CA VAL A 286 8.46 -15.09 -8.89
C VAL A 286 7.09 -14.44 -9.04
N ASP A 287 7.03 -13.11 -9.05
CA ASP A 287 5.81 -12.35 -9.30
C ASP A 287 5.22 -12.71 -10.67
N ALA A 288 6.02 -12.62 -11.73
CA ALA A 288 5.63 -12.99 -13.09
C ALA A 288 5.16 -14.45 -13.18
N ALA A 289 5.91 -15.39 -12.58
CA ALA A 289 5.60 -16.82 -12.61
C ALA A 289 4.32 -17.18 -11.83
N THR A 290 3.96 -16.38 -10.82
CA THR A 290 2.76 -16.62 -9.99
C THR A 290 1.53 -15.83 -10.47
N GLY A 291 1.59 -15.26 -11.67
CA GLY A 291 0.49 -14.48 -12.27
C GLY A 291 0.28 -13.12 -11.60
N GLY A 292 1.35 -12.54 -11.06
CA GLY A 292 1.33 -11.23 -10.43
C GLY A 292 1.04 -10.11 -11.41
N SER A 293 0.16 -9.19 -11.02
CA SER A 293 -0.26 -8.03 -11.79
C SER A 293 0.54 -6.77 -11.45
N SER A 294 1.77 -6.90 -10.92
CA SER A 294 2.53 -5.72 -10.51
C SER A 294 2.91 -4.88 -11.73
N HIS A 295 2.71 -3.57 -11.61
CA HIS A 295 3.09 -2.64 -12.67
C HIS A 295 4.59 -2.74 -13.01
N VAL A 296 5.45 -3.09 -12.03
CA VAL A 296 6.88 -3.31 -12.26
C VAL A 296 7.13 -4.48 -13.21
N THR A 297 6.46 -5.62 -13.00
CA THR A 297 6.56 -6.78 -13.89
C THR A 297 6.10 -6.42 -15.30
N HIS A 298 4.99 -5.70 -15.44
CA HIS A 298 4.54 -5.21 -16.75
C HIS A 298 5.53 -4.22 -17.39
N SER A 299 6.02 -3.22 -16.66
CA SER A 299 6.97 -2.22 -17.17
C SER A 299 8.29 -2.85 -17.62
N VAL A 300 8.80 -3.84 -16.87
CA VAL A 300 10.03 -4.58 -17.22
C VAL A 300 9.79 -5.47 -18.44
N LEU A 301 8.68 -6.22 -18.49
CA LEU A 301 8.37 -7.09 -19.62
C LEU A 301 8.09 -6.33 -20.93
N HIS A 302 7.56 -5.11 -20.84
CA HIS A 302 7.21 -4.29 -22.01
C HIS A 302 8.24 -3.21 -22.33
N GLY A 303 9.38 -3.17 -21.62
CA GLY A 303 10.49 -2.24 -21.90
C GLY A 303 10.24 -0.77 -21.55
N ASN A 304 9.18 -0.47 -20.78
CA ASN A 304 8.74 0.91 -20.49
C ASN A 304 9.28 1.50 -19.18
N VAL A 305 10.23 0.82 -18.53
CA VAL A 305 10.75 1.19 -17.20
C VAL A 305 11.20 2.66 -17.13
N PHE A 306 11.94 3.14 -18.12
CA PHE A 306 12.43 4.53 -18.12
C PHE A 306 11.30 5.55 -18.30
N HIS A 307 10.32 5.26 -19.17
CA HIS A 307 9.16 6.11 -19.35
C HIS A 307 8.35 6.22 -18.06
N ASP A 308 8.13 5.09 -17.38
CA ASP A 308 7.34 5.05 -16.15
C ASP A 308 8.06 5.73 -14.99
N LEU A 309 9.38 5.56 -14.87
CA LEU A 309 10.20 6.31 -13.92
C LEU A 309 10.16 7.82 -14.19
N TRP A 310 10.27 8.23 -15.45
CA TRP A 310 10.21 9.64 -15.82
C TRP A 310 8.84 10.25 -15.55
N HIS A 311 7.77 9.52 -15.87
CA HIS A 311 6.41 9.95 -15.58
C HIS A 311 6.19 10.11 -14.08
N ARG A 312 6.63 9.13 -13.27
CA ARG A 312 6.59 9.19 -11.80
C ARG A 312 7.38 10.37 -11.26
N TRP A 313 8.59 10.60 -11.78
CA TRP A 313 9.40 11.77 -11.41
C TRP A 313 8.67 13.08 -11.72
N GLY A 314 8.05 13.18 -12.90
CA GLY A 314 7.24 14.33 -13.29
C GLY A 314 6.06 14.56 -12.34
N VAL A 315 5.29 13.52 -12.02
CA VAL A 315 4.16 13.59 -11.07
C VAL A 315 4.65 14.00 -9.67
N SER A 316 5.73 13.38 -9.20
CA SER A 316 6.40 13.69 -7.94
C SER A 316 6.83 15.15 -7.85
N TRP A 317 7.45 15.68 -8.90
CA TRP A 317 7.89 17.07 -8.98
C TRP A 317 6.73 18.07 -8.97
N HIS A 318 5.67 17.80 -9.76
CA HIS A 318 4.46 18.63 -9.78
C HIS A 318 3.70 18.56 -8.44
N GLY A 319 3.71 17.40 -7.77
CA GLY A 319 3.16 17.26 -6.41
C GLY A 319 3.90 18.14 -5.39
N ALA A 320 5.24 18.09 -5.42
CA ALA A 320 6.14 18.86 -4.57
C ALA A 320 6.00 20.38 -4.76
N THR A 321 5.91 20.83 -6.01
CA THR A 321 5.92 22.25 -6.39
C THR A 321 4.53 22.86 -6.56
N GLY A 322 3.48 22.04 -6.69
CA GLY A 322 2.13 22.50 -7.02
C GLY A 322 1.39 23.27 -5.90
N ALA A 323 2.00 23.43 -4.73
CA ALA A 323 1.53 24.33 -3.69
C ALA A 323 2.69 24.80 -2.83
N TRP A 324 2.80 26.12 -2.60
CA TRP A 324 3.89 26.73 -1.83
C TRP A 324 4.13 26.06 -0.47
N GLY A 325 3.05 25.81 0.28
CA GLY A 325 3.12 25.16 1.60
C GLY A 325 3.75 23.76 1.55
N ARG A 326 3.51 22.99 0.48
CA ARG A 326 4.12 21.66 0.32
C ARG A 326 5.61 21.76 0.04
N GLY A 327 6.03 22.72 -0.80
CA GLY A 327 7.44 23.00 -1.05
C GLY A 327 8.21 23.35 0.22
N VAL A 328 7.64 24.23 1.07
CA VAL A 328 8.24 24.62 2.35
C VAL A 328 8.38 23.41 3.29
N VAL A 329 7.33 22.60 3.45
CA VAL A 329 7.40 21.39 4.30
C VAL A 329 8.45 20.41 3.77
N SER A 330 8.49 20.16 2.47
CA SER A 330 9.51 19.28 1.86
C SER A 330 10.93 19.81 2.10
N ALA A 331 11.17 21.12 1.99
CA ALA A 331 12.46 21.72 2.28
C ALA A 331 12.86 21.53 3.76
N ILE A 332 11.94 21.74 4.70
CA ILE A 332 12.18 21.51 6.13
C ILE A 332 12.54 20.03 6.39
N CYS A 333 11.80 19.09 5.78
CA CYS A 333 12.07 17.67 5.91
C CYS A 333 13.45 17.28 5.33
N LEU A 334 13.83 17.85 4.19
CA LEU A 334 15.16 17.66 3.60
C LEU A 334 16.27 18.18 4.51
N VAL A 335 16.09 19.36 5.11
CA VAL A 335 17.04 19.92 6.10
C VAL A 335 17.15 19.01 7.32
N ALA A 336 16.03 18.48 7.83
CA ALA A 336 16.05 17.53 8.94
C ALA A 336 16.79 16.23 8.60
N LEU A 337 16.57 15.67 7.40
CA LEU A 337 17.29 14.48 6.92
C LEU A 337 18.78 14.78 6.70
N ALA A 338 19.13 15.94 6.14
CA ALA A 338 20.51 16.37 5.99
C ALA A 338 21.21 16.55 7.35
N TRP A 339 20.49 17.07 8.36
CA TRP A 339 20.99 17.14 9.73
C TRP A 339 21.26 15.73 10.29
N VAL A 340 20.34 14.77 10.11
CA VAL A 340 20.57 13.36 10.47
C VAL A 340 21.79 12.80 9.74
N ALA A 341 21.95 13.13 8.45
CA ALA A 341 23.00 12.64 7.58
C ALA A 341 24.37 13.33 7.77
N THR A 342 24.49 14.43 8.49
CA THR A 342 25.76 15.18 8.66
C THR A 342 26.35 15.05 10.06
N ARG A 343 25.51 14.73 11.05
CA ARG A 343 25.96 14.62 12.44
C ARG A 343 26.73 13.31 12.68
N THR A 344 27.91 13.40 13.28
CA THR A 344 28.77 12.25 13.64
C THR A 344 28.90 12.14 15.17
N PRO A 345 29.20 10.95 15.73
CA PRO A 345 29.23 9.63 15.07
C PRO A 345 27.84 9.16 14.59
N ARG A 346 27.79 8.21 13.65
CA ARG A 346 26.54 7.61 13.12
C ARG A 346 26.55 6.09 13.31
N ALA A 347 25.48 5.55 13.87
CA ALA A 347 25.25 4.12 13.89
C ALA A 347 24.96 3.60 12.48
N ARG A 348 25.39 2.37 12.16
CA ARG A 348 25.17 1.74 10.84
C ARG A 348 23.70 1.67 10.44
N VAL A 349 22.79 1.51 11.42
CA VAL A 349 21.34 1.50 11.20
C VAL A 349 20.81 2.82 10.67
N VAL A 350 21.42 3.96 11.05
CA VAL A 350 21.05 5.29 10.54
C VAL A 350 21.51 5.45 9.10
N ASP A 351 22.73 5.01 8.77
CA ASP A 351 23.20 5.00 7.37
C ASP A 351 22.31 4.11 6.49
N ALA A 352 21.90 2.94 7.00
CA ALA A 352 20.99 2.03 6.30
C ALA A 352 19.62 2.68 6.05
N PHE A 353 19.08 3.35 7.05
CA PHE A 353 17.83 4.09 6.96
C PHE A 353 17.91 5.21 5.91
N LEU A 354 18.95 6.04 5.94
CA LEU A 354 19.14 7.11 4.97
C LEU A 354 19.24 6.59 3.53
N LEU A 355 19.96 5.47 3.32
CA LEU A 355 20.02 4.82 2.01
C LEU A 355 18.65 4.34 1.56
N GLY A 356 17.86 3.73 2.46
CA GLY A 356 16.48 3.34 2.18
C GLY A 356 15.60 4.52 1.78
N ILE A 357 15.71 5.67 2.47
CA ILE A 357 14.99 6.90 2.12
C ILE A 357 15.38 7.42 0.73
N VAL A 358 16.68 7.46 0.41
CA VAL A 358 17.15 7.89 -0.92
C VAL A 358 16.56 7.01 -2.02
N VAL A 359 16.58 5.69 -1.85
CA VAL A 359 16.00 4.76 -2.83
C VAL A 359 14.48 4.93 -2.92
N SER A 360 13.80 5.11 -1.79
CA SER A 360 12.35 5.34 -1.74
C SER A 360 11.95 6.64 -2.46
N LEU A 361 12.72 7.73 -2.34
CA LEU A 361 12.46 8.97 -3.07
C LEU A 361 12.56 8.83 -4.60
N VAL A 362 13.35 7.86 -5.07
CA VAL A 362 13.49 7.58 -6.51
C VAL A 362 12.40 6.62 -6.99
N ALA A 363 12.05 5.62 -6.19
CA ALA A 363 11.14 4.55 -6.60
C ALA A 363 9.65 4.91 -6.43
N ASN A 364 9.33 5.70 -5.42
CA ASN A 364 7.95 5.96 -4.98
C ASN A 364 7.37 7.23 -5.64
N ASP A 365 6.06 7.22 -5.86
CA ASP A 365 5.29 8.27 -6.53
C ASP A 365 4.73 9.34 -5.57
N THR A 366 4.94 9.19 -4.25
CA THR A 366 4.56 10.19 -3.24
C THR A 366 5.77 10.62 -2.38
N PRO A 367 6.73 11.39 -2.94
CA PRO A 367 7.96 11.76 -2.25
C PRO A 367 7.70 12.62 -1.00
N GLN A 368 6.56 13.29 -0.92
CA GLN A 368 6.17 14.06 0.27
C GLN A 368 5.94 13.18 1.48
N ASP A 369 5.26 12.04 1.31
CA ASP A 369 5.03 11.10 2.41
C ASP A 369 6.37 10.48 2.85
N VAL A 370 7.25 10.16 1.88
CA VAL A 370 8.61 9.66 2.16
C VAL A 370 9.45 10.69 2.92
N LEU A 371 9.47 11.95 2.48
CA LEU A 371 10.21 13.02 3.15
C LEU A 371 9.65 13.31 4.55
N PHE A 372 8.33 13.44 4.66
CA PHE A 372 7.68 13.83 5.91
C PHE A 372 7.85 12.77 6.99
N TRP A 373 7.44 11.53 6.70
CA TRP A 373 7.57 10.43 7.66
C TRP A 373 9.03 10.00 7.84
N GLY A 374 9.83 10.06 6.78
CA GLY A 374 11.25 9.75 6.83
C GLY A 374 12.04 10.73 7.69
N ALA A 375 11.71 12.02 7.65
CA ALA A 375 12.34 13.02 8.53
C ALA A 375 12.00 12.77 10.00
N ILE A 376 10.72 12.56 10.34
CA ILE A 376 10.29 12.32 11.72
C ILE A 376 10.92 11.04 12.26
N THR A 377 10.77 9.92 11.54
CA THR A 377 11.31 8.62 11.97
C THR A 377 12.84 8.58 11.94
N GLY A 378 13.49 9.27 11.00
CA GLY A 378 14.94 9.37 10.90
C GLY A 378 15.57 10.14 12.07
N VAL A 379 14.98 11.27 12.47
CA VAL A 379 15.42 12.01 13.67
C VAL A 379 15.19 11.16 14.93
N GLY A 380 14.04 10.47 15.02
CA GLY A 380 13.73 9.56 16.11
C GLY A 380 14.73 8.40 16.23
N LEU A 381 14.98 7.71 15.12
CA LEU A 381 15.95 6.61 15.03
C LEU A 381 17.34 7.08 15.44
N ARG A 382 17.81 8.21 14.91
CA ARG A 382 19.11 8.77 15.26
C ARG A 382 19.24 9.05 16.76
N ARG A 383 18.20 9.58 17.39
CA ARG A 383 18.20 9.89 18.83
C ARG A 383 18.03 8.65 19.71
N ALA A 384 17.59 7.53 19.14
CA ALA A 384 17.33 6.29 19.87
C ALA A 384 18.54 5.36 19.98
N VAL A 385 19.53 5.48 19.08
CA VAL A 385 20.65 4.54 18.90
C VAL A 385 22.03 5.13 19.18
#